data_AF-A0A7L3TI03-F1
#
_entry.id   AF-A0A7L3TI03-F1
#
_cell.length_a   1.000
_cell.length_b   1.000
_cell.length_c   1.000
_cell.angle_alpha   90.00
_cell.angle_beta   90.00
_cell.angle_gamma   90.00
#
_symmetry.space_group_name_H-M   'P 1'
#
loop_
_entity.id
_entity.type
_entity.pdbx_description
1 polymer ?
#
loop_
_entity_poly.entity_id
_entity_poly.type
_entity_poly.pdbx_seq_one_letter_code
_entity_poly.pdbx_strand_id
1 'polypeptide(L)'
;GKSWAFIRGLGYREGSLVCRQPGLYFVYSKVQLGAPGCPVRAATLHGIHKRTPRYPGILDLLVTKVVYCPQPHGTPWARQSFLGGLVRLEAGDEVFTRVQAPELVRAVDGTRSYFGMFM
;
A
#
# COMPACT_ATOMS: atom_id res chain seq x y z
N GLY A 1 12.26 -18.50 -5.46
CA GLY A 1 11.41 -17.77 -6.41
C GLY A 1 12.10 -16.48 -6.80
N LYS A 2 12.02 -16.08 -8.07
CA LYS A 2 12.65 -14.85 -8.58
C LYS A 2 11.93 -13.64 -7.97
N SER A 3 12.59 -12.92 -7.07
CA SER A 3 12.06 -11.68 -6.49
C SER A 3 12.46 -10.52 -7.39
N TRP A 4 11.49 -9.69 -7.79
CA TRP A 4 11.72 -8.45 -8.56
C TRP A 4 11.96 -7.24 -7.66
N ALA A 5 11.95 -7.42 -6.34
CA ALA A 5 12.13 -6.34 -5.39
C ALA A 5 13.59 -5.89 -5.35
N PHE A 6 13.81 -4.59 -5.44
CA PHE A 6 15.11 -3.97 -5.25
C PHE A 6 14.96 -2.61 -4.58
N ILE A 7 16.05 -2.12 -4.00
CA ILE A 7 16.14 -0.80 -3.40
C ILE A 7 17.38 -0.12 -3.96
N ARG A 8 17.21 1.08 -4.52
CA ARG A 8 18.31 1.91 -5.02
C ARG A 8 18.07 3.36 -4.62
N GLY A 9 19.03 3.97 -3.94
CA GLY A 9 18.92 5.37 -3.49
C GLY A 9 17.90 5.61 -2.37
N LEU A 10 17.34 4.56 -1.79
CA LEU A 10 16.35 4.60 -0.70
C LEU A 10 16.82 3.73 0.47
N GLY A 11 16.28 3.93 1.66
CA GLY A 11 16.37 2.98 2.77
C GLY A 11 15.11 2.12 2.89
N TYR A 12 15.17 1.07 3.70
CA TYR A 12 14.00 0.32 4.15
C TYR A 12 14.13 0.02 5.64
N ARG A 13 13.09 0.31 6.41
CA ARG A 13 13.03 0.13 7.86
C ARG A 13 11.60 -0.17 8.27
N GLU A 14 11.39 -1.30 8.95
CA GLU A 14 10.11 -1.65 9.60
C GLU A 14 8.87 -1.52 8.68
N GLY A 15 8.99 -1.96 7.42
CA GLY A 15 7.90 -1.88 6.45
C GLY A 15 7.80 -0.55 5.68
N SER A 16 8.63 0.44 6.01
CA SER A 16 8.67 1.75 5.35
C SER A 16 9.84 1.86 4.37
N LEU A 17 9.62 2.50 3.22
CA LEU A 17 10.69 3.05 2.39
C LEU A 17 11.15 4.39 2.99
N VAL A 18 12.45 4.54 3.20
CA VAL A 18 13.04 5.74 3.81
C VAL A 18 13.65 6.60 2.72
N CYS A 19 13.19 7.84 2.62
CA CYS A 19 13.72 8.84 1.71
C CYS A 19 15.13 9.25 2.14
N ARG A 20 16.12 9.11 1.24
CA ARG A 20 17.52 9.51 1.48
C ARG A 20 17.85 10.88 0.90
N GLN A 21 17.13 11.31 -0.13
CA GLN A 21 17.37 12.55 -0.86
C GLN A 21 16.05 13.32 -1.01
N PRO A 22 15.97 14.60 -0.63
CA PRO A 22 14.75 15.37 -0.83
C PRO A 22 14.38 15.45 -2.32
N GLY A 23 13.09 15.38 -2.64
CA GLY A 23 12.67 15.37 -4.04
C GLY A 23 11.17 15.15 -4.24
N LEU A 24 10.76 15.16 -5.50
CA LEU A 24 9.42 14.76 -5.90
C LEU A 24 9.48 13.27 -6.26
N TYR A 25 8.73 12.44 -5.56
CA TYR A 25 8.73 11.00 -5.76
C TYR A 25 7.37 10.55 -6.29
N PHE A 26 7.38 9.68 -7.29
CA PHE A 26 6.20 8.89 -7.63
C PHE A 26 6.12 7.70 -6.67
N VAL A 27 5.13 7.71 -5.78
CA VAL A 27 4.84 6.60 -4.86
C VAL A 27 3.70 5.78 -5.43
N TYR A 28 3.79 4.45 -5.33
CA TYR A 28 2.74 3.57 -5.82
C TYR A 28 2.60 2.30 -4.98
N SER A 29 1.37 1.79 -4.91
CA SER A 29 1.07 0.54 -4.24
C SER A 29 -0.03 -0.20 -4.99
N LYS A 30 0.18 -1.50 -5.23
CA LYS A 30 -0.88 -2.42 -5.66
C LYS A 30 -1.07 -3.46 -4.56
N VAL A 31 -2.31 -3.77 -4.22
CA VAL A 31 -2.63 -4.88 -3.33
C VAL A 31 -3.70 -5.77 -3.96
N GLN A 32 -3.47 -7.08 -3.91
CA GLN A 32 -4.48 -8.08 -4.22
C GLN A 32 -5.24 -8.44 -2.94
N LEU A 33 -6.54 -8.22 -2.97
CA LEU A 33 -7.47 -8.53 -1.89
C LEU A 33 -8.34 -9.72 -2.28
N GLY A 34 -8.76 -10.51 -1.30
CA GLY A 34 -9.76 -11.55 -1.49
C GLY A 34 -10.06 -12.34 -0.22
N ALA A 35 -11.19 -13.03 -0.21
CA ALA A 35 -11.60 -13.94 0.86
C ALA A 35 -12.53 -15.04 0.32
N PRO A 36 -12.60 -16.21 0.98
CA PRO A 36 -13.47 -17.31 0.55
C PRO A 36 -14.96 -17.02 0.77
N GLY A 37 -15.30 -16.11 1.69
CA GLY A 37 -16.65 -15.67 1.94
C GLY A 37 -16.73 -14.15 2.05
N CYS A 38 -17.96 -13.64 2.06
CA CYS A 38 -18.15 -12.21 2.17
C CYS A 38 -19.27 -11.74 3.11
N PRO A 39 -18.98 -10.80 4.02
CA PRO A 39 -19.99 -10.16 4.85
C PRO A 39 -20.81 -9.12 4.08
N VAL A 40 -21.99 -8.76 4.61
CA VAL A 40 -22.86 -7.71 4.05
C VAL A 40 -22.10 -6.38 4.04
N ARG A 41 -22.11 -5.64 2.92
CA ARG A 41 -21.62 -4.25 2.81
C ARG A 41 -20.17 -4.07 3.31
N ALA A 42 -19.29 -4.94 2.84
CA ALA A 42 -17.92 -4.98 3.31
C ALA A 42 -17.03 -3.98 2.53
N ALA A 43 -16.29 -3.16 3.26
CA ALA A 43 -15.34 -2.21 2.70
C ALA A 43 -14.05 -2.18 3.52
N THR A 44 -12.94 -1.83 2.88
CA THR A 44 -11.64 -1.66 3.51
C THR A 44 -10.96 -0.43 2.92
N LEU A 45 -10.03 0.15 3.66
CA LEU A 45 -9.17 1.21 3.17
C LEU A 45 -7.82 0.63 2.75
N HIS A 46 -7.34 1.06 1.60
CA HIS A 46 -5.97 0.90 1.16
C HIS A 46 -5.37 2.30 1.04
N GLY A 47 -4.19 2.51 1.62
CA GLY A 47 -3.56 3.82 1.65
C GLY A 47 -2.04 3.77 1.61
N ILE A 48 -1.44 4.84 1.08
CA ILE A 48 -0.03 5.17 1.19
C ILE A 48 0.07 6.33 2.18
N HIS A 49 0.96 6.19 3.15
CA HIS A 49 1.09 7.08 4.30
C HIS A 49 2.54 7.52 4.48
N LYS A 50 2.72 8.63 5.20
CA LYS A 50 4.02 9.18 5.55
C LYS A 50 4.17 9.34 7.06
N ARG A 51 5.34 9.00 7.58
CA ARG A 51 5.83 9.38 8.90
C ARG A 51 7.04 10.29 8.72
N THR A 52 7.08 11.40 9.46
CA THR A 52 8.17 12.38 9.34
C THR A 52 8.50 12.95 10.72
N PRO A 53 9.78 13.23 11.04
CA PRO A 53 10.15 13.89 12.30
C PRO A 53 9.50 15.26 12.49
N ARG A 54 9.02 15.89 11.41
CA ARG A 54 8.39 17.22 11.43
C ARG A 54 6.93 17.22 11.87
N TYR A 55 6.32 16.04 12.05
CA TYR A 55 4.92 15.91 12.43
C TYR A 55 4.72 14.68 13.34
N PRO A 56 4.10 14.82 14.52
CA PRO A 56 4.02 13.73 15.50
C PRO A 56 3.11 12.56 15.09
N GLY A 57 2.32 12.72 14.02
CA GLY A 57 1.37 11.72 13.55
C GLY A 57 1.74 11.06 12.21
N ILE A 58 0.84 10.21 11.75
CA ILE A 58 0.87 9.66 10.39
C ILE A 58 0.10 10.61 9.46
N LEU A 59 0.67 10.90 8.29
CA LEU A 59 0.04 11.70 7.24
C LEU A 59 -0.45 10.78 6.12
N ASP A 60 -1.71 10.90 5.74
CA ASP A 60 -2.27 10.21 4.59
C ASP A 60 -1.82 10.91 3.30
N LEU A 61 -1.18 10.18 2.40
CA LEU A 61 -0.77 10.71 1.09
C LEU A 61 -1.81 10.39 0.02
N LEU A 62 -2.15 9.11 -0.12
CA LEU A 62 -3.10 8.60 -1.10
C LEU A 62 -3.95 7.52 -0.42
N VAL A 63 -5.27 7.67 -0.39
CA VAL A 63 -6.16 6.71 0.26
C VAL A 63 -7.34 6.41 -0.66
N THR A 64 -7.72 5.13 -0.74
CA THR A 64 -8.91 4.70 -1.46
C THR A 64 -9.74 3.73 -0.65
N LYS A 65 -11.06 3.85 -0.77
CA LYS A 65 -12.02 2.89 -0.22
C LYS A 65 -12.27 1.79 -1.25
N VAL A 66 -11.96 0.56 -0.86
CA VAL A 66 -12.28 -0.63 -1.65
C VAL A 66 -13.56 -1.22 -1.11
N VAL A 67 -14.65 -1.06 -1.87
CA VAL A 67 -15.89 -1.79 -1.63
C VAL A 67 -15.77 -3.17 -2.26
N TYR A 68 -16.02 -4.21 -1.48
CA TYR A 68 -16.03 -5.59 -1.93
C TYR A 68 -17.39 -6.24 -1.68
N CYS A 69 -17.72 -7.23 -2.51
CA CYS A 69 -18.92 -8.06 -2.45
C CYS A 69 -20.26 -7.42 -2.82
N PRO A 70 -20.52 -7.36 -4.14
CA PRO A 70 -21.84 -7.01 -4.66
C PRO A 70 -22.81 -8.23 -4.72
N GLN A 71 -22.35 -9.44 -4.39
CA GLN A 71 -23.01 -10.72 -4.65
C GLN A 71 -23.44 -11.42 -3.35
N PRO A 72 -24.37 -12.41 -3.42
CA PRO A 72 -24.88 -13.12 -2.25
C PRO A 72 -23.79 -13.77 -1.39
N HIS A 73 -24.13 -13.95 -0.12
CA HIS A 73 -23.26 -14.48 0.92
C HIS A 73 -22.58 -15.79 0.54
N GLY A 74 -21.29 -15.92 0.90
CA GLY A 74 -20.55 -17.18 0.82
C GLY A 74 -19.76 -17.41 -0.47
N THR A 75 -19.87 -16.54 -1.47
CA THR A 75 -19.07 -16.68 -2.70
C THR A 75 -17.66 -16.12 -2.52
N PRO A 76 -16.61 -16.86 -2.94
CA PRO A 76 -15.24 -16.34 -2.97
C PRO A 76 -15.13 -15.10 -3.85
N TRP A 77 -14.30 -14.14 -3.43
CA TRP A 77 -14.07 -12.92 -4.20
C TRP A 77 -12.60 -12.53 -4.22
N ALA A 78 -12.23 -11.81 -5.27
CA ALA A 78 -10.91 -11.21 -5.43
C ALA A 78 -11.04 -9.83 -6.09
N ARG A 79 -10.30 -8.83 -5.60
CA ARG A 79 -10.19 -7.50 -6.20
C ARG A 79 -8.77 -6.97 -6.06
N GLN A 80 -8.36 -6.14 -7.01
CA GLN A 80 -7.13 -5.38 -6.90
C GLN A 80 -7.43 -3.92 -6.51
N SER A 81 -6.55 -3.33 -5.73
CA SER A 81 -6.53 -1.90 -5.47
C SER A 81 -5.17 -1.34 -5.86
N PHE A 82 -5.17 -0.21 -6.56
CA PHE A 82 -3.95 0.49 -6.97
C PHE A 82 -4.02 1.95 -6.55
N LEU A 83 -2.90 2.45 -6.06
CA LEU A 83 -2.66 3.85 -5.73
C LEU A 83 -1.35 4.29 -6.40
N GLY A 84 -1.32 5.50 -6.93
CA GLY A 84 -0.13 6.08 -7.54
C GLY A 84 -0.23 7.60 -7.59
N GLY A 85 0.84 8.31 -7.26
CA GLY A 85 0.85 9.77 -7.28
C GLY A 85 2.21 10.38 -6.95
N LEU A 86 2.40 11.64 -7.36
CA LEU A 86 3.59 12.42 -7.05
C LEU A 86 3.44 13.07 -5.68
N VAL A 87 4.47 12.93 -4.84
CA VAL A 87 4.52 13.53 -3.49
C VAL A 87 5.90 14.15 -3.23
N ARG A 88 5.93 15.28 -2.52
CA ARG A 88 7.18 15.87 -2.05
C ARG A 88 7.63 15.15 -0.78
N LEU A 89 8.85 14.60 -0.82
CA LEU A 89 9.49 13.96 0.32
C LEU A 89 10.79 14.66 0.67
N GLU A 90 11.10 14.59 1.95
CA GLU A 90 12.32 15.12 2.53
C GLU A 90 13.21 13.98 3.02
N ALA A 91 14.51 14.24 3.21
CA ALA A 91 15.40 13.23 3.79
C ALA A 91 14.91 12.82 5.19
N GLY A 92 14.84 11.51 5.42
CA GLY A 92 14.33 10.91 6.66
C GLY A 92 12.83 10.66 6.68
N ASP A 93 12.06 11.16 5.70
CA ASP A 93 10.65 10.79 5.57
C ASP A 93 10.52 9.27 5.32
N GLU A 94 9.60 8.64 6.03
CA GLU A 94 9.26 7.23 5.88
C GLU A 94 7.92 7.13 5.15
N VAL A 95 7.85 6.35 4.08
CA VAL A 95 6.63 6.10 3.31
C VAL A 95 6.27 4.62 3.39
N PHE A 96 5.02 4.31 3.70
CA PHE A 96 4.54 2.94 3.86
C PHE A 96 3.11 2.80 3.33
N THR A 97 2.72 1.57 2.99
CA THR A 97 1.34 1.23 2.61
C THR A 97 0.63 0.50 3.73
N ARG A 98 -0.68 0.73 3.88
CA ARG A 98 -1.53 0.04 4.85
C ARG A 98 -2.84 -0.38 4.20
N VAL A 99 -3.28 -1.58 4.54
CA VAL A 99 -4.66 -2.03 4.31
C VAL A 99 -5.33 -2.16 5.68
N GLN A 100 -6.50 -1.56 5.87
CA GLN A 100 -7.20 -1.57 7.17
C GLN A 100 -7.58 -2.99 7.61
N ALA A 101 -7.91 -3.85 6.64
CA ALA A 101 -8.21 -5.26 6.81
C ALA A 101 -7.08 -6.12 6.19
N PRO A 102 -5.92 -6.25 6.86
CA PRO A 102 -4.73 -6.92 6.30
C PRO A 102 -4.96 -8.41 6.01
N GLU A 103 -5.89 -9.06 6.71
CA GLU A 103 -6.29 -10.45 6.50
C GLU A 103 -6.90 -10.72 5.12
N LEU A 104 -7.35 -9.66 4.42
CA LEU A 104 -7.83 -9.74 3.06
C LEU A 104 -6.70 -9.77 2.03
N VAL A 105 -5.48 -9.36 2.40
CA VAL A 105 -4.34 -9.27 1.47
C VAL A 105 -3.85 -10.66 1.11
N ARG A 106 -3.78 -10.93 -0.19
CA ARG A 106 -3.30 -12.20 -0.74
C ARG A 106 -1.83 -12.06 -1.14
N ALA A 107 -0.94 -12.55 -0.29
CA ALA A 107 0.48 -12.70 -0.62
C ALA A 107 0.67 -14.01 -1.42
N VAL A 108 0.97 -13.89 -2.72
CA VAL A 108 1.14 -15.07 -3.60
C VAL A 108 2.61 -15.23 -3.97
N ASP A 109 3.15 -14.33 -4.79
CA ASP A 109 4.49 -14.47 -5.41
C ASP A 109 5.24 -13.13 -5.56
N GLY A 110 4.73 -12.05 -4.94
CA GLY A 110 5.28 -10.69 -5.08
C GLY A 110 4.87 -9.96 -6.37
N THR A 111 4.09 -10.56 -7.27
CA THR A 111 3.63 -9.93 -8.52
C THR A 111 2.25 -9.26 -8.38
N ARG A 112 1.50 -9.64 -7.34
CA ARG A 112 0.11 -9.22 -7.11
C ARG A 112 -0.04 -8.12 -6.06
N SER A 113 0.88 -8.09 -5.09
CA SER A 113 0.93 -7.08 -4.04
C SER A 113 2.34 -6.54 -3.95
N TYR A 114 2.50 -5.23 -4.16
CA TYR A 114 3.79 -4.56 -4.16
C TYR A 114 3.66 -3.08 -3.81
N PHE A 115 4.76 -2.49 -3.37
CA PHE A 115 4.88 -1.09 -3.00
C PHE A 115 6.24 -0.59 -3.45
N GLY A 116 6.29 0.63 -3.96
CA GLY A 116 7.53 1.22 -4.44
C GLY A 116 7.45 2.74 -4.55
N MET A 117 8.63 3.35 -4.70
CA MET A 117 8.74 4.75 -5.05
C MET A 117 10.01 5.00 -5.86
N PHE A 118 9.97 5.99 -6.74
CA PHE A 118 11.13 6.49 -7.47
C PHE A 118 11.06 8.01 -7.61
N MET A 119 12.23 8.64 -7.71
CA MET A 119 12.37 10.05 -8.03
C MET A 119 12.39 10.24 -9.54
#